data_AF-A0A816RHS2-F1
#
_entry.id   AF-A0A816RHS2-F1
#
_cell.length_a   1.000
_cell.length_b   1.000
_cell.length_c   1.000
_cell.angle_alpha   90.00
_cell.angle_beta   90.00
_cell.angle_gamma   90.00
#
_symmetry.space_group_name_H-M   'P 1'
#
loop_
_entity.id
_entity.type
_entity.pdbx_description
1 polymer ?
#
loop_
_entity_poly.entity_id
_entity_poly.type
_entity_poly.pdbx_seq_one_letter_code
_entity_poly.pdbx_strand_id
1 'polypeptide(L)'
;NYTWEQRKCELLRPTVYKVCGIISIIVTHIVPFVFLVILDILIVHRLKTNHYDTSMQHSVLPKNNRTATNSSTRKRIKRQGNVDRNITFMLITVGVTFMVMTFPYPIYWLYVQIRQTTMSNKTVFILTQTFRYLNCCCHFFIYSAASSLFRRELRKMFRCIKHRDRKLNNDQRTKPFNTMNKRDILPEHKNLL
;
A
#
# COMPACT_ATOMS: atom_id res chain seq x y z
N ASN A 1 -3.28 37.10 29.88
CA ASN A 1 -4.22 36.07 29.39
C ASN A 1 -3.45 34.86 28.90
N TYR A 2 -3.14 33.94 29.81
CA TYR A 2 -2.57 32.65 29.47
C TYR A 2 -3.72 31.71 29.10
N THR A 3 -3.70 31.25 27.84
CA THR A 3 -4.70 30.36 27.27
C THR A 3 -4.69 29.00 27.99
N TRP A 4 -5.86 28.37 28.10
CA TRP A 4 -6.11 27.09 28.80
C TRP A 4 -5.16 25.93 28.42
N GLU A 5 -4.41 26.06 27.32
CA GLU A 5 -3.31 25.19 26.90
C GLU A 5 -2.15 25.14 27.91
N GLN A 6 -1.76 26.26 28.53
CA GLN A 6 -0.58 26.27 29.41
C GLN A 6 -0.78 25.55 30.75
N ARG A 7 -2.01 25.52 31.29
CA ARG A 7 -2.28 24.83 32.58
C ARG A 7 -2.26 23.31 32.47
N LYS A 8 -2.43 22.73 31.28
CA LYS A 8 -2.31 21.26 31.10
C LYS A 8 -0.88 20.76 31.23
N CYS A 9 0.12 21.63 31.05
CA CYS A 9 1.53 21.27 31.12
C CYS A 9 2.14 21.34 32.53
N GLU A 10 1.50 22.00 33.49
CA GLU A 10 2.03 22.16 34.86
C GLU A 10 1.73 20.98 35.80
N LEU A 11 0.72 20.16 35.50
CA LEU A 11 0.21 19.15 36.45
C LEU A 11 0.85 17.76 36.32
N LEU A 12 1.66 17.50 35.29
CA LEU A 12 2.40 16.25 35.19
C LEU A 12 3.81 16.46 35.72
N ARG A 13 4.11 15.95 36.92
CA ARG A 13 5.50 15.90 37.43
C ARG A 13 6.42 15.46 36.29
N PRO A 14 7.56 16.14 36.05
CA PRO A 14 8.45 15.84 34.93
C PRO A 14 8.89 14.37 34.90
N THR A 15 8.98 13.73 36.07
CA THR A 15 9.23 12.30 36.23
C THR A 15 8.14 11.42 35.62
N VAL A 16 6.86 11.76 35.81
CA VAL A 16 5.73 11.00 35.26
C VAL A 16 5.73 11.09 33.73
N TYR A 17 5.97 12.27 33.17
CA TYR A 17 6.08 12.44 31.72
C TYR A 17 7.19 11.56 31.11
N LYS A 18 8.37 11.53 31.75
CA LYS A 18 9.50 10.69 31.30
C LYS A 18 9.15 9.21 31.37
N VAL A 19 8.61 8.74 32.50
CA VAL A 19 8.26 7.32 32.69
C VAL A 19 7.16 6.91 31.71
N CYS A 20 6.08 7.68 31.58
CA CYS A 20 5.02 7.41 30.61
C CYS A 20 5.54 7.43 29.17
N GLY A 21 6.46 8.34 28.83
CA GLY A 21 7.09 8.38 27.51
C GLY A 21 7.90 7.12 27.20
N ILE A 22 8.70 6.64 28.15
CA ILE A 22 9.48 5.40 28.02
C ILE A 22 8.54 4.20 27.88
N ILE A 23 7.53 4.07 28.74
CA ILE A 23 6.53 2.99 28.67
C ILE A 23 5.82 3.02 27.31
N SER A 24 5.43 4.21 26.85
CA SER A 24 4.81 4.39 25.54
C SER A 24 5.72 3.89 24.42
N ILE A 25 7.01 4.25 24.41
CA ILE A 25 7.97 3.76 23.40
C ILE A 25 8.07 2.22 23.42
N ILE A 26 8.18 1.62 24.61
CA ILE A 26 8.27 0.16 24.76
C ILE A 26 7.02 -0.51 24.18
N VAL A 27 5.83 -0.07 24.62
CA VAL A 27 4.56 -0.70 24.24
C VAL A 27 4.21 -0.46 22.78
N THR A 28 4.49 0.73 22.24
CA THR A 28 4.07 1.09 20.88
C THR A 28 5.10 0.76 19.80
N HIS A 29 6.37 0.61 20.14
CA HIS A 29 7.44 0.33 19.17
C HIS A 29 8.16 -0.98 19.45
N ILE A 30 8.70 -1.19 20.66
CA ILE A 30 9.52 -2.36 20.96
C ILE A 30 8.70 -3.66 20.92
N VAL A 31 7.54 -3.70 21.58
CA VAL A 31 6.70 -4.90 21.62
C VAL A 31 6.19 -5.29 20.22
N PRO A 32 5.59 -4.38 19.42
CA PRO A 32 5.21 -4.69 18.05
C PRO A 32 6.39 -5.10 17.18
N PHE A 33 7.57 -4.50 17.40
CA PHE A 33 8.79 -4.85 16.68
C PHE A 33 9.21 -6.29 16.92
N VAL A 34 9.34 -6.69 18.19
CA VAL A 34 9.73 -8.05 18.56
C VAL A 34 8.70 -9.05 18.02
N PHE A 35 7.41 -8.73 18.13
CA PHE A 35 6.34 -9.58 17.60
C PHE A 35 6.43 -9.77 16.08
N LEU A 36 6.64 -8.69 15.33
CA LEU A 36 6.82 -8.75 13.87
C LEU A 36 8.05 -9.58 13.48
N VAL A 37 9.18 -9.39 14.15
CA VAL A 37 10.40 -10.18 13.88
C VAL A 37 10.16 -11.66 14.14
N ILE A 38 9.50 -12.02 15.26
CA ILE A 38 9.15 -13.41 15.57
C ILE A 38 8.24 -13.98 14.49
N LEU A 39 7.18 -13.25 14.11
CA LEU A 39 6.26 -13.69 13.06
C LEU A 39 6.97 -13.89 11.72
N ASP A 40 7.85 -12.97 11.32
CA ASP A 40 8.58 -13.04 10.07
C ASP A 40 9.54 -14.25 10.05
N ILE A 41 10.22 -14.52 11.17
CA ILE A 41 11.06 -15.72 11.32
C ILE A 41 10.21 -17.00 11.22
N LEU A 42 9.08 -17.06 11.93
CA LEU A 42 8.16 -18.21 11.89
C LEU A 42 7.62 -18.45 10.48
N ILE A 43 7.27 -17.38 9.78
CA ILE A 43 6.81 -17.38 8.40
C ILE A 43 7.90 -17.96 7.48
N VAL A 44 9.13 -17.47 7.57
CA VAL A 44 10.25 -17.94 6.73
C VAL A 44 10.54 -19.41 7.03
N HIS A 45 10.51 -19.81 8.31
CA HIS A 45 10.69 -21.20 8.71
C HIS A 45 9.60 -22.12 8.15
N ARG A 46 8.33 -21.70 8.23
CA ARG A 46 7.20 -22.43 7.66
C ARG A 46 7.30 -22.55 6.14
N LEU A 47 7.70 -21.48 5.45
CA LEU A 47 7.91 -21.49 4.00
C LEU A 47 9.03 -22.44 3.58
N LYS A 48 10.10 -22.52 4.36
CA LYS A 48 11.23 -23.45 4.13
C LYS A 48 10.80 -24.89 4.35
N THR A 49 10.06 -25.17 5.42
CA THR A 49 9.56 -26.51 5.77
C THR A 49 8.64 -27.05 4.67
N ASN A 50 7.67 -26.26 4.21
CA ASN A 50 6.73 -26.67 3.15
C ASN A 50 7.42 -26.96 1.79
N HIS A 51 8.54 -26.29 1.51
CA HIS A 51 9.32 -26.56 0.29
C HIS A 51 10.03 -27.92 0.35
N TYR A 52 10.46 -28.34 1.54
CA TYR A 52 11.13 -29.63 1.72
C TYR A 52 10.17 -30.81 1.47
N ASP A 53 8.97 -30.76 2.05
CA ASP A 53 7.97 -31.83 1.89
C ASP A 53 7.53 -32.04 0.44
N THR A 54 7.41 -30.94 -0.32
CA THR A 54 6.98 -31.00 -1.73
C THR A 54 8.06 -31.62 -2.63
N SER A 55 9.34 -31.45 -2.28
CA SER A 55 10.46 -32.02 -3.05
C SER A 55 10.57 -33.54 -2.84
N MET A 56 10.38 -34.01 -1.61
CA MET A 56 10.48 -35.42 -1.24
C MET A 56 9.38 -36.30 -1.83
N GLN A 57 8.16 -35.78 -2.04
CA GLN A 57 7.09 -36.55 -2.68
C GLN A 57 7.30 -36.78 -4.19
N HIS A 58 8.20 -36.04 -4.84
CA HIS A 58 8.35 -36.09 -6.28
C HIS A 58 9.27 -37.21 -6.80
N SER A 59 10.03 -37.85 -5.91
CA SER A 59 11.01 -38.88 -6.26
C SER A 59 10.52 -40.33 -6.13
N VAL A 60 9.35 -40.59 -5.54
CA VAL A 60 8.91 -41.96 -5.21
C VAL A 60 7.69 -42.45 -6.00
N LEU A 61 7.08 -41.64 -6.88
CA LEU A 61 5.89 -42.08 -7.62
C LEU A 61 6.25 -42.87 -8.89
N PRO A 62 5.89 -44.16 -8.98
CA PRO A 62 6.18 -45.00 -10.13
C PRO A 62 5.46 -44.50 -11.37
N LYS A 63 6.23 -44.39 -12.45
CA LYS A 63 5.83 -44.02 -13.80
C LYS A 63 4.95 -45.12 -14.40
N ASN A 64 3.69 -45.27 -13.98
CA ASN A 64 2.79 -46.24 -14.61
C ASN A 64 1.38 -45.68 -14.88
N ASN A 65 1.06 -45.60 -16.18
CA ASN A 65 -0.24 -45.52 -16.84
C ASN A 65 -1.19 -44.34 -16.57
N ARG A 66 -0.92 -43.28 -17.35
CA ARG A 66 -1.83 -42.30 -17.98
C ARG A 66 -3.34 -42.57 -17.83
N THR A 67 -3.99 -41.74 -17.00
CA THR A 67 -5.37 -41.26 -17.23
C THR A 67 -5.37 -39.74 -17.18
N ALA A 68 -5.85 -39.10 -18.27
CA ALA A 68 -5.66 -37.68 -18.58
C ALA A 68 -6.54 -36.70 -17.75
N THR A 69 -7.30 -37.19 -16.77
CA THR A 69 -8.33 -36.43 -16.05
C THR A 69 -7.81 -35.63 -14.85
N ASN A 70 -6.59 -35.89 -14.34
CA ASN A 70 -6.08 -35.27 -13.10
C ASN A 70 -5.26 -33.98 -13.28
N SER A 71 -5.16 -33.44 -14.50
CA SER A 71 -4.33 -32.25 -14.79
C SER A 71 -4.91 -30.93 -14.26
N SER A 72 -6.22 -30.87 -14.01
CA SER A 72 -6.93 -29.68 -13.52
C SER A 72 -6.73 -29.45 -12.02
N THR A 73 -6.78 -30.50 -11.20
CA THR A 73 -6.64 -30.43 -9.73
C THR A 73 -5.24 -29.96 -9.33
N ARG A 74 -4.20 -30.46 -9.99
CA ARG A 74 -2.79 -30.11 -9.72
C ARG A 74 -2.47 -28.64 -10.03
N LYS A 75 -3.13 -28.04 -11.03
CA LYS A 75 -2.99 -26.61 -11.35
C LYS A 75 -3.62 -25.72 -10.27
N ARG A 76 -4.67 -26.17 -9.59
CA ARG A 76 -5.36 -25.38 -8.55
C ARG A 76 -4.54 -25.26 -7.27
N ILE A 77 -3.90 -26.36 -6.82
CA ILE A 77 -3.05 -26.38 -5.62
C ILE A 77 -1.83 -25.45 -5.78
N LYS A 78 -1.17 -25.46 -6.94
CA LYS A 78 -0.04 -24.54 -7.21
C LYS A 78 -0.44 -23.06 -7.19
N ARG A 79 -1.67 -22.72 -7.61
CA ARG A 79 -2.15 -21.33 -7.59
C ARG A 79 -2.39 -20.83 -6.16
N GLN A 80 -2.93 -21.68 -5.28
CA GLN A 80 -3.21 -21.31 -3.89
C GLN A 80 -1.92 -20.92 -3.14
N GLY A 81 -0.87 -21.74 -3.24
CA GLY A 81 0.39 -21.47 -2.54
C GLY A 81 1.09 -20.16 -2.97
N ASN A 82 0.90 -19.72 -4.22
CA ASN A 82 1.44 -18.43 -4.67
C ASN A 82 0.66 -17.23 -4.11
N VAL A 83 -0.65 -17.38 -3.85
CA VAL A 83 -1.47 -16.32 -3.24
C VAL A 83 -1.04 -16.12 -1.79
N ASP A 84 -0.88 -17.20 -1.04
CA ASP A 84 -0.50 -17.15 0.38
C ASP A 84 0.88 -16.50 0.57
N ARG A 85 1.84 -16.83 -0.30
CA ARG A 85 3.18 -16.20 -0.32
C ARG A 85 3.12 -14.71 -0.57
N ASN A 86 2.28 -14.26 -1.49
CA ASN A 86 2.13 -12.83 -1.80
C ASN A 86 1.51 -12.05 -0.63
N ILE A 87 0.52 -12.62 0.05
CA ILE A 87 -0.08 -12.01 1.25
C ILE A 87 0.97 -11.90 2.36
N THR A 88 1.74 -12.96 2.57
CA THR A 88 2.81 -12.99 3.56
C THR A 88 3.86 -11.93 3.27
N PHE A 89 4.34 -11.84 2.02
CA PHE A 89 5.31 -10.81 1.61
C PHE A 89 4.75 -9.39 1.79
N MET A 90 3.45 -9.19 1.54
CA MET A 90 2.77 -7.93 1.82
C MET A 90 2.83 -7.58 3.31
N LEU A 91 2.48 -8.52 4.20
CA LEU A 91 2.51 -8.29 5.65
C LEU A 91 3.91 -7.92 6.14
N ILE A 92 4.94 -8.64 5.69
CA ILE A 92 6.35 -8.32 5.97
C ILE A 92 6.68 -6.90 5.50
N THR A 93 6.33 -6.56 4.25
CA THR A 93 6.63 -5.24 3.67
C THR A 93 5.94 -4.12 4.45
N VAL A 94 4.69 -4.32 4.88
CA VAL A 94 3.95 -3.35 5.72
C VAL A 94 4.66 -3.18 7.07
N GLY A 95 5.03 -4.28 7.72
CA GLY A 95 5.74 -4.27 9.00
C GLY A 95 7.07 -3.53 8.93
N VAL A 96 7.91 -3.87 7.96
CA VAL A 96 9.22 -3.23 7.74
C VAL A 96 9.05 -1.74 7.42
N THR A 97 8.09 -1.37 6.57
CA THR A 97 7.88 0.06 6.23
C THR A 97 7.42 0.85 7.44
N PHE A 98 6.50 0.30 8.23
CA PHE A 98 6.05 0.90 9.48
C PHE A 98 7.22 1.14 10.43
N MET A 99 8.11 0.15 10.60
CA MET A 99 9.31 0.30 11.42
C MET A 99 10.19 1.44 10.92
N VAL A 100 10.58 1.42 9.65
CA VAL A 100 11.49 2.43 9.08
C VAL A 100 10.92 3.85 9.20
N MET A 101 9.61 4.02 9.00
CA MET A 101 8.95 5.33 9.05
C MET A 101 8.73 5.84 10.48
N THR A 102 8.47 4.96 11.45
CA THR A 102 8.17 5.35 12.84
C THR A 102 9.41 5.45 13.73
N PHE A 103 10.45 4.65 13.46
CA PHE A 103 11.63 4.51 14.31
C PHE A 103 12.46 5.81 14.55
N PRO A 104 12.59 6.76 13.59
CA PRO A 104 13.38 7.97 13.81
C PRO A 104 12.86 8.86 14.94
N TYR A 105 11.54 8.87 15.18
CA TYR A 105 10.93 9.76 16.17
C TYR A 105 11.23 9.36 17.63
N PRO A 106 11.02 8.09 18.06
CA PRO A 106 11.43 7.63 19.39
C PRO A 106 12.91 7.80 19.67
N ILE A 107 13.78 7.55 18.67
CA ILE A 107 15.23 7.74 18.84
C ILE A 107 15.54 9.20 19.12
N TYR A 108 14.98 10.11 18.31
CA TYR A 108 15.19 11.53 18.51
C TYR A 108 14.67 12.00 19.87
N TRP A 109 13.48 11.55 20.28
CA TRP A 109 12.91 11.87 21.57
C TRP A 109 13.80 11.37 22.72
N LEU A 110 14.28 10.13 22.63
CA LEU A 110 15.15 9.51 23.63
C LEU A 110 16.52 10.21 23.71
N TYR A 111 17.07 10.60 22.56
CA TYR A 111 18.29 11.40 22.48
C TYR A 111 18.16 12.74 23.22
N VAL A 112 17.06 13.47 22.99
CA VAL A 112 16.77 14.74 23.67
C VAL A 112 16.61 14.54 25.18
N GLN A 113 15.94 13.47 25.62
CA GLN A 113 15.76 13.18 27.04
C GLN A 113 17.07 12.84 27.75
N ILE A 114 17.96 12.07 27.11
CA ILE A 114 19.27 11.70 27.68
C ILE A 114 20.16 12.93 27.80
N ARG A 115 20.24 13.75 26.74
CA ARG A 115 21.17 14.88 26.70
C ARG A 115 20.72 16.07 27.56
N GLN A 116 19.45 16.10 27.98
CA GLN A 116 18.83 17.25 28.68
C GLN A 116 19.07 18.59 27.96
N THR A 117 19.37 18.55 26.66
CA THR A 117 19.71 19.73 25.88
C THR A 117 18.45 20.49 25.53
N THR A 118 18.38 21.76 25.90
CA THR A 118 17.32 22.69 25.50
C THR A 118 17.34 23.05 24.02
N MET A 119 18.49 22.87 23.35
CA MET A 119 18.64 23.16 21.92
C MET A 119 18.22 21.96 21.05
N SER A 120 16.90 21.74 20.99
CA SER A 120 16.28 20.83 20.03
C SER A 120 16.56 21.31 18.60
N ASN A 121 17.32 20.54 17.82
CA ASN A 121 17.53 20.83 16.40
C ASN A 121 16.18 20.74 15.66
N LYS A 122 15.59 21.90 15.36
CA LYS A 122 14.24 22.04 14.78
C LYS A 122 14.09 21.27 13.47
N THR A 123 15.14 21.21 12.66
CA THR A 123 15.14 20.50 11.37
C THR A 123 14.92 19.00 11.56
N VAL A 124 15.60 18.38 12.53
CA VAL A 124 15.46 16.95 12.83
C VAL A 124 14.07 16.66 13.39
N PHE A 125 13.54 17.55 14.24
CA PHE A 125 12.18 17.41 14.74
C PHE A 125 11.13 17.48 13.61
N ILE A 126 11.24 18.46 12.70
CA ILE A 126 10.33 18.57 11.55
C ILE A 126 10.44 17.33 10.67
N LEU A 127 11.66 16.88 10.39
CA LEU A 127 11.90 15.71 9.54
C LEU A 127 11.26 14.44 10.14
N THR A 128 11.51 14.16 11.43
CA THR A 128 10.94 13.01 12.12
C THR A 128 9.41 13.07 12.18
N GLN A 129 8.83 14.27 12.33
CA GLN A 129 7.38 14.45 12.24
C GLN A 129 6.85 14.18 10.83
N THR A 130 7.53 14.64 9.79
CA THR A 130 7.16 14.37 8.40
C THR A 130 7.16 12.87 8.11
N PHE A 131 8.18 12.13 8.55
CA PHE A 131 8.21 10.66 8.45
C PHE A 131 7.00 10.00 9.13
N ARG A 132 6.61 10.49 10.32
CA ARG A 132 5.43 9.99 11.03
C ARG A 132 4.14 10.21 10.24
N TYR A 133 3.95 11.38 9.62
CA TYR A 133 2.77 11.65 8.80
C TYR A 133 2.79 10.88 7.48
N LEU A 134 3.97 10.72 6.87
CA LEU A 134 4.14 9.92 5.66
C LEU A 134 3.77 8.45 5.90
N ASN A 135 3.98 7.91 7.10
CA ASN A 135 3.57 6.56 7.45
C ASN A 135 2.07 6.30 7.18
N CYS A 136 1.20 7.27 7.48
CA CYS A 136 -0.23 7.17 7.20
C CYS A 136 -0.51 7.03 5.70
N CYS A 137 0.22 7.78 4.87
CA CYS A 137 0.12 7.72 3.41
C CYS A 137 0.71 6.41 2.85
N CYS A 138 1.81 5.94 3.44
CA CYS A 138 2.49 4.71 3.02
C CYS A 138 1.57 3.50 3.08
N HIS A 139 0.68 3.39 4.06
CA HIS A 139 -0.29 2.30 4.11
C HIS A 139 -1.12 2.23 2.82
N PHE A 140 -1.65 3.35 2.34
CA PHE A 140 -2.39 3.40 1.07
C PHE A 140 -1.53 2.90 -0.09
N PHE A 141 -0.29 3.38 -0.23
CA PHE A 141 0.60 2.96 -1.30
C PHE A 141 0.99 1.48 -1.21
N ILE A 142 1.26 0.95 -0.02
CA ILE A 142 1.64 -0.45 0.16
C ILE A 142 0.47 -1.36 -0.16
N TYR A 143 -0.74 -1.09 0.34
CA TYR A 143 -1.92 -1.87 -0.03
C TYR A 143 -2.19 -1.78 -1.54
N SER A 144 -1.98 -0.61 -2.12
CA SER A 144 -2.12 -0.39 -3.55
C SER A 144 -1.12 -1.21 -4.37
N ALA A 145 0.13 -1.24 -3.93
CA ALA A 145 1.23 -1.92 -4.60
C ALA A 145 1.26 -3.42 -4.33
N ALA A 146 0.73 -3.89 -3.19
CA ALA A 146 0.81 -5.29 -2.81
C ALA A 146 -0.39 -6.10 -3.31
N SER A 147 -1.61 -5.56 -3.24
CA SER A 147 -2.80 -6.28 -3.70
C SER A 147 -2.80 -6.41 -5.23
N SER A 148 -2.69 -7.65 -5.73
CA SER A 148 -2.79 -7.94 -7.16
C SER A 148 -4.16 -7.56 -7.73
N LEU A 149 -5.21 -7.67 -6.90
CA LEU A 149 -6.57 -7.25 -7.22
C LEU A 149 -6.64 -5.73 -7.36
N PHE A 150 -6.07 -4.99 -6.42
CA PHE A 150 -6.03 -3.52 -6.51
C PHE A 150 -5.22 -3.05 -7.72
N ARG A 151 -4.05 -3.64 -7.97
CA ARG A 151 -3.26 -3.39 -9.18
C ARG A 151 -4.02 -3.70 -10.46
N ARG A 152 -4.90 -4.72 -10.46
CA ARG A 152 -5.75 -5.03 -11.61
C ARG A 152 -6.80 -3.94 -11.81
N GLU A 153 -7.50 -3.53 -10.77
CA GLU A 153 -8.52 -2.48 -10.86
C GLU A 153 -7.92 -1.10 -11.18
N LEU A 154 -6.80 -0.70 -10.56
CA LEU A 154 -6.05 0.50 -10.93
C LEU A 154 -5.67 0.49 -12.41
N ARG A 155 -5.12 -0.62 -12.91
CA ARG A 155 -4.77 -0.73 -14.34
C ARG A 155 -6.00 -0.61 -15.23
N LYS A 156 -7.18 -1.09 -14.81
CA LYS A 156 -8.42 -0.86 -15.57
C LYS A 156 -8.79 0.63 -15.56
N MET A 157 -8.79 1.29 -14.41
CA MET A 157 -9.09 2.73 -14.32
C MET A 157 -8.14 3.56 -15.21
N PHE A 158 -6.82 3.32 -15.14
CA PHE A 158 -5.84 4.02 -15.98
C PHE A 158 -5.93 3.65 -17.47
N ARG A 159 -6.30 2.41 -17.82
CA ARG A 159 -6.54 2.01 -19.23
C ARG A 159 -7.82 2.63 -19.79
N CYS A 160 -8.87 2.79 -18.99
CA CYS A 160 -10.10 3.46 -19.39
C CYS A 160 -9.87 4.93 -19.71
N ILE A 161 -9.00 5.62 -18.96
CA ILE A 161 -8.58 6.99 -19.28
C ILE A 161 -7.90 7.03 -20.66
N LYS A 162 -6.95 6.13 -20.90
CA LYS A 162 -6.24 6.06 -22.20
C LYS A 162 -7.15 5.70 -23.39
N HIS A 163 -8.18 4.87 -23.19
CA HIS A 163 -9.14 4.54 -24.24
C HIS A 163 -10.18 5.64 -24.48
N ARG A 164 -10.59 6.37 -23.45
CA ARG A 164 -11.50 7.51 -23.56
C ARG A 164 -10.87 8.64 -24.38
N ASP A 165 -9.59 8.93 -24.16
CA ASP A 165 -8.87 9.95 -24.95
C ASP A 165 -8.72 9.57 -26.43
N ARG A 166 -8.49 8.27 -26.72
CA ARG A 166 -8.45 7.79 -28.11
C ARG A 166 -9.80 7.89 -28.81
N LYS A 167 -10.91 7.64 -28.09
CA LYS A 167 -12.26 7.74 -28.67
C LYS A 167 -12.62 9.20 -28.98
N LEU A 168 -12.33 10.13 -28.07
CA LEU A 168 -12.56 11.57 -28.28
C LEU A 168 -11.76 12.13 -29.47
N ASN A 169 -10.49 11.73 -29.61
CA ASN A 169 -9.64 12.20 -30.71
C ASN A 169 -10.09 11.62 -32.07
N ASN A 170 -10.62 10.39 -32.09
CA ASN A 170 -11.20 9.82 -33.31
C ASN A 170 -12.55 10.44 -33.69
N ASP A 171 -13.43 10.74 -32.73
CA ASP A 171 -14.71 11.43 -32.99
C ASP A 171 -14.50 12.86 -33.52
N GLN A 172 -13.43 13.55 -33.09
CA GLN A 172 -13.05 14.85 -33.66
C GLN A 172 -12.50 14.76 -35.08
N ARG A 173 -11.84 13.66 -35.45
CA ARG A 173 -11.36 13.43 -36.83
C ARG A 173 -12.46 12.95 -37.79
N THR A 174 -13.55 12.38 -37.29
CA THR A 174 -14.63 11.81 -38.13
C THR A 174 -15.87 12.69 -38.25
N LYS A 175 -15.88 13.89 -37.67
CA LYS A 175 -16.76 14.95 -38.16
C LYS A 175 -16.05 15.67 -39.30
N PRO A 176 -16.24 15.28 -40.57
CA PRO A 176 -15.90 16.18 -41.64
C PRO A 176 -16.62 17.49 -41.35
N PHE A 177 -15.87 18.58 -41.40
CA PHE A 177 -16.40 19.93 -41.49
C PHE A 177 -17.21 19.95 -42.78
N ASN A 178 -18.45 19.46 -42.72
CA ASN A 178 -19.45 19.71 -43.75
C ASN A 178 -19.66 21.22 -43.68
N THR A 179 -18.84 21.89 -44.48
CA THR A 179 -19.13 23.15 -45.12
C THR A 179 -20.62 23.24 -45.29
N MET A 180 -21.21 24.08 -44.45
CA MET A 180 -22.59 24.56 -44.52
C MET A 180 -22.84 24.93 -45.97
N ASN A 181 -23.46 24.02 -46.72
CA ASN A 181 -23.79 24.24 -48.12
C ASN A 181 -24.91 25.29 -48.11
N LYS A 182 -24.48 26.52 -48.34
CA LYS A 182 -25.26 27.74 -48.48
C LYS A 182 -26.10 27.64 -49.77
N ARG A 183 -27.05 26.72 -49.81
CA ARG A 183 -27.99 26.54 -50.91
C ARG A 183 -29.33 26.05 -50.39
N ASP A 184 -29.99 26.93 -49.64
CA ASP A 184 -31.45 27.02 -49.62
C ASP A 184 -31.79 28.51 -49.72
N ILE A 185 -31.45 29.07 -50.88
CA ILE A 185 -31.93 30.35 -51.38
C ILE A 185 -33.10 30.00 -52.32
N LEU A 186 -34.31 30.35 -51.86
CA LEU A 186 -35.47 30.79 -52.65
C LEU A 186 -36.32 29.74 -53.42
N PRO A 187 -37.55 30.09 -53.87
CA PRO A 187 -38.79 29.45 -53.44
C PRO A 187 -39.55 28.82 -54.63
N GLU A 188 -40.38 27.80 -54.41
CA GLU A 188 -41.37 27.42 -55.42
C GLU A 188 -42.78 27.69 -54.92
N HIS A 189 -43.30 28.83 -55.40
CA HIS A 189 -44.72 29.10 -55.57
C HIS A 189 -45.34 27.98 -56.41
N LYS A 190 -46.30 27.23 -55.86
CA LYS A 190 -47.36 26.61 -56.67
C LYS A 190 -48.72 26.88 -56.02
N ASN A 191 -49.43 27.76 -56.71
CA ASN A 191 -50.84 28.08 -56.59
C ASN A 191 -51.69 26.81 -56.66
N LEU A 192 -52.67 26.68 -55.77
CA LEU A 192 -53.90 25.93 -56.00
C LEU A 192 -54.98 26.48 -55.06
N LEU A 193 -55.76 27.41 -55.61
CA LEU A 193 -57.19 27.72 -55.43
C LEU A 193 -57.45 29.23 -55.51
#